data_AF-A0A3C0NNS4-F1
#
_entry.id   AF-A0A3C0NNS4-F1
#
_cell.length_a   1.000
_cell.length_b   1.000
_cell.length_c   1.000
_cell.angle_alpha   90.00
_cell.angle_beta   90.00
_cell.angle_gamma   90.00
#
_symmetry.space_group_name_H-M   'P 1'
#
loop_
_entity.id
_entity.type
_entity.pdbx_description
1 polymer ?
#
loop_
_entity_poly.entity_id
_entity_poly.type
_entity_poly.pdbx_seq_one_letter_code
_entity_poly.pdbx_strand_id
1 'polypeptide(L)' 'MRSPKSAARSFRYSSMLFPVALSIAPCGSAKHIFTHVEWHMTGWRVELSEEVPGYVWETAERIKTAYSFPTALKAYRSLL' A
#
# COMPACT_ATOMS: atom_id res chain seq x y z
N MET A 1 24.40 23.04 -32.33
CA MET A 1 23.02 22.65 -32.00
C MET A 1 23.08 21.76 -30.75
N ARG A 2 22.75 22.29 -29.57
CA ARG A 2 22.90 21.59 -28.28
C ARG A 2 21.75 20.61 -28.04
N SER A 3 22.14 19.40 -27.67
CA SER A 3 21.42 18.32 -26.98
C SER A 3 20.71 18.80 -25.67
N PRO A 4 20.03 17.95 -24.87
CA PRO A 4 18.83 17.12 -25.12
C PRO A 4 17.85 17.18 -23.89
N LYS A 5 16.97 16.18 -23.76
CA LYS A 5 16.29 15.67 -22.54
C LYS A 5 14.88 16.19 -22.25
N SER A 6 13.92 15.35 -22.70
CA SER A 6 12.66 15.02 -22.03
C SER A 6 12.71 15.34 -20.54
N ALA A 7 12.01 16.42 -20.17
CA ALA A 7 11.77 16.78 -18.78
C ALA A 7 10.96 15.66 -18.13
N ALA A 8 11.64 14.82 -17.33
CA ALA A 8 10.99 14.09 -16.26
C ALA A 8 10.26 15.16 -15.43
N ARG A 9 8.93 15.18 -15.57
CA ARG A 9 8.07 16.18 -14.96
C ARG A 9 8.07 15.91 -13.46
N SER A 10 9.04 16.50 -12.76
CA SER A 10 9.15 16.45 -11.32
C SER A 10 7.97 17.22 -10.73
N PHE A 11 6.93 16.48 -10.39
CA PHE A 11 5.78 17.03 -9.68
C PHE A 11 6.19 17.24 -8.22
N ARG A 12 6.78 18.41 -7.93
CA ARG A 12 6.96 18.86 -6.55
C ARG A 12 5.63 19.43 -6.07
N TYR A 13 4.79 18.56 -5.49
CA TYR A 13 3.67 19.03 -4.68
C TYR A 13 4.23 19.61 -3.38
N SER A 14 3.73 20.79 -3.01
CA SER A 14 3.94 21.45 -1.72
C SER A 14 3.83 20.45 -0.56
N SER A 15 4.88 20.38 0.25
CA SER A 15 5.17 19.37 1.27
C SER A 15 4.34 19.50 2.56
N MET A 16 3.01 19.54 2.46
CA MET A 16 2.16 19.75 3.66
C MET A 16 0.94 18.85 3.80
N LEU A 17 0.66 17.92 2.88
CA LEU A 17 -0.63 17.19 2.90
C LEU A 17 -0.55 15.67 2.76
N PHE A 18 0.62 15.08 2.53
CA PHE A 18 0.74 13.62 2.43
C PHE A 18 1.99 13.11 3.13
N PRO A 19 1.88 12.05 3.95
CA PRO A 19 3.03 11.45 4.61
C PRO A 19 3.97 10.86 3.56
N VAL A 20 5.27 10.94 3.86
CA VAL A 20 6.31 10.46 2.97
C VAL A 20 6.42 8.95 3.11
N ALA A 21 6.40 8.23 2.00
CA ALA A 21 6.75 6.82 1.99
C ALA A 21 8.26 6.67 2.23
N LEU A 22 8.62 6.06 3.35
CA LEU A 22 10.01 5.74 3.71
C LEU A 22 10.51 4.53 2.93
N SER A 23 9.64 3.52 2.75
CA SER A 23 9.94 2.33 1.95
C SER A 23 8.68 1.78 1.28
N ILE A 24 8.88 1.17 0.10
CA ILE A 24 7.83 0.50 -0.66
C ILE A 24 8.40 -0.83 -1.15
N ALA A 25 7.77 -1.94 -0.74
CA ALA A 25 8.21 -3.28 -1.12
C ALA A 25 7.04 -4.08 -1.71
N PRO A 26 7.24 -4.81 -2.84
CA PRO A 26 6.23 -5.70 -3.37
C PRO A 26 6.04 -6.91 -2.45
N CYS A 27 4.79 -7.36 -2.30
CA CYS A 27 4.43 -8.52 -1.48
C CYS A 27 3.90 -9.71 -2.30
N GLY A 28 4.07 -9.64 -3.62
CA GLY A 28 3.61 -10.65 -4.55
C GLY A 28 2.14 -10.50 -4.96
N SER A 29 1.77 -11.31 -5.95
CA SER A 29 0.41 -11.39 -6.47
C SER A 29 -0.40 -12.44 -5.72
N ALA A 30 -1.70 -12.19 -5.58
CA ALA A 30 -2.64 -13.17 -5.04
C ALA A 30 -3.96 -13.11 -5.81
N LYS A 31 -4.75 -14.17 -5.71
CA LYS A 31 -6.05 -14.27 -6.36
C LYS A 31 -7.11 -14.64 -5.33
N HIS A 32 -8.28 -14.04 -5.46
CA HIS A 32 -9.45 -14.45 -4.69
C HIS A 32 -10.65 -14.65 -5.61
N ILE A 33 -11.35 -15.78 -5.45
CA ILE A 33 -12.50 -16.14 -6.27
C ILE A 33 -13.75 -15.97 -5.40
N PHE A 34 -14.64 -15.08 -5.82
CA PHE A 34 -16.02 -15.03 -5.35
C PHE A 34 -16.91 -15.81 -6.32
N THR A 35 -18.19 -15.94 -5.98
CA THR A 35 -19.15 -16.66 -6.83
C THR A 35 -19.35 -16.05 -8.21
N HIS A 36 -19.17 -14.73 -8.37
CA HIS A 36 -19.45 -14.03 -9.63
C HIS A 36 -18.27 -13.19 -10.15
N VAL A 37 -17.19 -13.09 -9.39
CA VAL A 37 -16.05 -12.22 -9.70
C VAL A 37 -14.77 -12.87 -9.20
N GLU A 38 -13.71 -12.67 -9.97
CA GLU A 38 -12.36 -13.06 -9.60
C GLU A 38 -11.50 -11.80 -9.45
N TRP A 39 -10.79 -11.69 -8.33
CA TRP A 39 -9.82 -10.62 -8.09
C TRP A 39 -8.41 -11.11 -8.34
N HIS A 40 -7.66 -10.33 -9.11
CA HIS A 40 -6.22 -10.47 -9.30
C HIS A 40 -5.55 -9.32 -8.58
N MET A 41 -4.96 -9.61 -7.42
CA MET A 41 -4.43 -8.63 -6.49
C MET A 41 -2.92 -8.55 -6.62
N THR A 42 -2.37 -7.35 -6.47
CA THR A 42 -0.94 -7.09 -6.33
C THR A 42 -0.71 -6.42 -4.97
N GLY A 43 0.03 -7.07 -4.09
CA GLY A 43 0.26 -6.59 -2.73
C GLY A 43 1.49 -5.68 -2.64
N TRP A 44 1.39 -4.66 -1.79
CA TRP A 44 2.48 -3.75 -1.45
C TRP A 44 2.53 -3.52 0.05
N ARG A 45 3.73 -3.47 0.62
CA ARG A 45 3.98 -2.99 1.98
C ARG A 45 4.62 -1.61 1.87
N VAL A 46 4.02 -0.65 2.54
CA VAL A 46 4.48 0.74 2.57
C VAL A 46 4.75 1.14 4.01
N GLU A 47 5.94 1.66 4.25
CA GLU A 47 6.30 2.29 5.51
C GLU A 47 6.17 3.79 5.35
N LEU A 48 5.48 4.44 6.28
CA LEU A 48 5.19 5.87 6.25
C LEU A 48 5.95 6.59 7.37
N SER A 49 6.32 7.84 7.12
CA SER A 49 7.02 8.69 8.10
C SER A 49 6.16 9.02 9.32
N GLU A 50 4.85 9.00 9.17
CA GLU A 50 3.86 9.34 10.19
C GLU A 50 2.51 8.70 9.86
N GLU A 51 1.63 8.68 10.86
CA GLU A 51 0.27 8.19 10.73
C GLU A 51 -0.58 9.12 9.85
N VAL A 52 -1.32 8.54 8.89
CA VAL A 52 -2.21 9.31 8.00
C VAL A 52 -3.56 9.53 8.68
N PRO A 53 -4.09 10.76 8.73
CA PRO A 53 -5.46 11.01 9.18
C PRO A 53 -6.51 10.24 8.36
N GLY A 54 -7.58 9.79 9.01
CA GLY A 54 -8.67 9.03 8.37
C GLY A 54 -8.45 7.52 8.34
N TYR A 55 -7.33 7.03 8.87
CA TYR A 55 -7.05 5.61 9.07
C TYR A 55 -6.95 5.28 10.55
N VAL A 56 -7.18 4.00 10.88
CA VAL A 56 -6.90 3.46 12.22
C VAL A 56 -5.54 2.78 12.17
N TRP A 57 -4.62 3.26 12.99
CA TRP A 57 -3.28 2.70 13.15
C TRP A 57 -3.24 1.84 14.42
N GLU A 58 -2.92 0.57 14.25
CA GLU A 58 -2.98 -0.45 15.32
C GLU A 58 -1.84 -1.43 15.15
N THR A 59 -1.49 -2.14 16.23
CA THR A 59 -0.47 -3.18 16.15
C THR A 59 -0.97 -4.39 15.38
N ALA A 60 -0.04 -5.16 14.83
CA ALA A 60 -0.31 -6.42 14.16
C ALA A 60 -1.18 -7.38 14.99
N GLU A 61 -0.86 -7.51 16.28
CA GLU A 61 -1.55 -8.38 17.22
C GLU A 61 -3.01 -7.95 17.39
N ARG A 62 -3.23 -6.64 17.53
CA ARG A 62 -4.56 -6.04 17.62
C ARG A 62 -5.35 -6.26 16.34
N ILE A 63 -4.75 -6.02 15.17
CA ILE A 63 -5.38 -6.30 13.86
C ILE A 63 -5.80 -7.77 13.75
N LYS A 64 -4.94 -8.71 14.19
CA LYS A 64 -5.21 -10.15 14.10
C LYS A 64 -6.35 -10.62 15.02
N THR A 65 -6.59 -9.94 16.14
CA THR A 65 -7.46 -10.41 17.22
C THR A 65 -8.75 -9.60 17.39
N ALA A 66 -8.68 -8.29 17.19
CA ALA A 66 -9.80 -7.37 17.43
C ALA A 66 -10.55 -6.98 16.14
N TYR A 67 -9.95 -7.17 14.96
CA TYR A 67 -10.53 -6.76 13.69
C TYR A 67 -10.94 -7.98 12.85
N SER A 68 -12.06 -7.85 12.14
CA SER A 68 -12.45 -8.84 11.14
C SER A 68 -11.52 -8.74 9.94
N PHE A 69 -10.81 -9.81 9.63
CA PHE A 69 -9.88 -9.84 8.51
C PHE A 69 -10.52 -10.53 7.29
N PRO A 70 -10.78 -9.82 6.18
CA PRO A 70 -11.42 -10.40 5.00
C PRO A 70 -10.66 -11.60 4.45
N THR A 71 -11.37 -12.66 4.09
CA THR A 71 -10.77 -13.88 3.53
C THR A 71 -10.01 -13.63 2.22
N ALA A 72 -10.43 -12.62 1.45
CA ALA A 72 -9.71 -12.15 0.26
C ALA A 72 -8.27 -11.75 0.55
N LEU A 73 -7.99 -11.19 1.73
CA LEU A 73 -6.66 -10.74 2.11
C LEU A 73 -5.81 -11.83 2.79
N LYS A 74 -6.32 -13.07 2.93
CA LYS A 74 -5.65 -14.15 3.66
C LYS A 74 -4.22 -14.42 3.17
N ALA A 75 -3.97 -14.28 1.86
CA ALA A 75 -2.65 -14.44 1.27
C ALA A 75 -1.58 -13.49 1.84
N TYR A 76 -2.01 -12.35 2.37
CA TYR A 76 -1.14 -11.31 2.93
C TYR A 76 -1.08 -11.33 4.47
N ARG A 77 -1.74 -12.30 5.13
CA ARG A 77 -1.86 -12.34 6.60
C ARG A 77 -0.51 -12.47 7.32
N SER A 78 0.49 -13.08 6.69
CA SER A 78 1.84 -13.24 7.28
C SER A 78 2.65 -11.95 7.30
N LEU A 79 2.17 -10.87 6.65
CA LEU A 79 2.82 -9.56 6.67
C LEU A 79 2.42 -8.72 7.89
N LEU A 80 1.33 -9.11 8.55
CA LEU A 80 0.96 -8.65 9.88
C LEU A 80 1.80 -9.42 10.89
#